data_AF-A0A922LKR1-F1
#
_entry.id   AF-A0A922LKR1-F1
#
_cell.length_a   1.000
_cell.length_b   1.000
_cell.length_c   1.000
_cell.angle_alpha   90.00
_cell.angle_beta   90.00
_cell.angle_gamma   90.00
#
_symmetry.space_group_name_H-M   'P 1'
#
loop_
_entity.id
_entity.type
_entity.pdbx_description
1 polymer ?
#
loop_
_entity_poly.entity_id
_entity_poly.type
_entity_poly.pdbx_seq_one_letter_code
_entity_poly.pdbx_strand_id
1 'polypeptide(L)'
;MFDSPVFKVKEVKGPSKEIPLQNVVQKSLVEEYESFLKRNQILEEDQGDPQKNAIQAEMLELFDKLDRLSSLHFVPHKYIPASTSAKNDAASKLEEPGPTVVSTANLLAPEEICPPRGEILIGKNERTLADRRRHRRKLMRIRSKQLNPPKKGKVDEQQMAMAKVTKMAHRPNSNIKIVK
;
A
#
# COMPACT_ATOMS: atom_id res chain seq x y z
N MET A 1 16.81 -0.91 30.60
CA MET A 1 16.71 -1.49 29.26
C MET A 1 15.81 -2.71 29.40
N PHE A 2 14.53 -2.61 29.03
CA PHE A 2 13.57 -3.72 29.17
C PHE A 2 13.58 -4.56 27.90
N ASP A 3 13.74 -5.87 28.03
CA ASP A 3 13.73 -6.81 26.91
C ASP A 3 12.30 -7.23 26.52
N SER A 4 11.43 -6.25 26.31
CA SER A 4 10.06 -6.53 25.90
C SER A 4 10.04 -7.08 24.46
N PRO A 5 9.27 -8.13 24.18
CA PRO A 5 9.08 -8.64 22.83
C PRO A 5 8.58 -7.56 21.87
N VAL A 6 9.08 -7.56 20.62
CA VAL A 6 8.70 -6.61 19.58
C VAL A 6 8.06 -7.32 18.39
N PHE A 7 7.06 -6.67 17.79
CA PHE A 7 6.42 -7.17 16.58
C PHE A 7 7.42 -7.21 15.41
N LYS A 8 7.62 -8.41 14.85
CA LYS A 8 8.39 -8.59 13.61
C LYS A 8 7.61 -7.99 12.44
N VAL A 9 8.22 -7.05 11.72
CA VAL A 9 7.68 -6.48 10.48
C VAL A 9 8.25 -7.27 9.31
N LYS A 10 7.41 -7.72 8.38
CA LYS A 10 7.88 -8.36 7.14
C LYS A 10 8.44 -7.28 6.21
N GLU A 11 9.70 -7.40 5.82
CA GLU A 11 10.28 -6.55 4.79
C GLU A 11 9.65 -6.92 3.43
N VAL A 12 8.87 -6.01 2.87
CA VAL A 12 8.46 -6.10 1.47
C VAL A 12 9.62 -5.56 0.66
N LYS A 13 10.53 -6.44 0.22
CA LYS A 13 11.52 -6.10 -0.81
C LYS A 13 10.76 -5.80 -2.10
N GLY A 14 10.42 -4.54 -2.33
CA GLY A 14 9.95 -4.08 -3.63
C GLY A 14 11.06 -4.27 -4.67
N PRO A 15 10.73 -4.56 -5.95
CA PRO A 15 11.75 -4.66 -6.98
C PRO A 15 12.41 -3.29 -7.17
N SER A 16 13.71 -3.21 -6.89
CA SER A 16 14.54 -2.10 -7.36
C SER A 16 14.63 -2.21 -8.88
N LYS A 17 13.69 -1.61 -9.60
CA LYS A 17 13.76 -1.47 -11.05
C LYS A 17 14.87 -0.46 -11.35
N GLU A 18 16.12 -0.92 -11.40
CA GLU A 18 17.20 -0.18 -12.01
C GLU A 18 16.86 -0.03 -13.50
N ILE A 19 16.66 1.20 -13.95
CA ILE A 19 16.41 1.48 -15.37
C ILE A 19 17.78 1.45 -16.05
N PRO A 20 18.09 0.45 -16.89
CA PRO A 20 19.34 0.46 -17.63
C PRO A 20 19.34 1.68 -18.57
N LEU A 21 20.42 2.45 -18.55
CA LEU A 21 20.64 3.55 -19.49
C LEU A 21 20.74 2.95 -20.90
N GLN A 22 19.68 3.12 -21.69
CA GLN A 22 19.66 2.67 -23.07
C GLN A 22 20.52 3.58 -23.93
N ASN A 23 21.33 2.99 -24.81
CA ASN A 23 21.96 3.70 -25.92
C ASN A 23 20.86 4.29 -26.81
N VAL A 24 20.84 5.61 -26.95
CA VAL A 24 19.83 6.35 -27.72
C VAL A 24 20.14 6.18 -29.21
N VAL A 25 19.60 5.12 -29.81
CA VAL A 25 19.48 5.01 -31.27
C VAL A 25 18.36 5.95 -31.71
N GLN A 26 18.62 6.88 -32.63
CA GLN A 26 17.59 7.77 -33.14
C GLN A 26 16.56 6.97 -33.94
N LYS A 27 15.33 6.93 -33.45
CA LYS A 27 14.17 6.30 -34.11
C LYS A 27 13.24 7.38 -34.64
N SER A 28 12.40 7.00 -35.59
CA SER A 28 11.34 7.90 -36.05
C SER A 28 10.25 8.04 -34.99
N LEU A 29 9.62 9.22 -34.90
CA LEU A 29 8.49 9.49 -33.99
C LEU A 29 7.35 8.48 -34.15
N VAL A 30 7.12 7.99 -35.37
CA VAL A 30 6.09 6.98 -35.67
C VAL A 30 6.45 5.63 -35.03
N GLU A 31 7.71 5.22 -35.14
CA GLU A 31 8.19 3.96 -34.56
C GLU A 31 8.16 3.99 -33.03
N GLU A 32 8.44 5.15 -32.43
CA GLU A 32 8.32 5.36 -30.99
C GLU A 32 6.88 5.22 -30.52
N TYR A 33 5.91 5.77 -31.26
CA TYR A 33 4.49 5.67 -30.93
C TYR A 33 3.97 4.22 -31.04
N GLU A 34 4.30 3.52 -32.12
CA GLU A 34 3.94 2.11 -32.26
C GLU A 34 4.58 1.23 -31.19
N SER A 35 5.86 1.51 -30.86
CA SER A 35 6.56 0.80 -29.79
C SER A 35 5.94 1.07 -28.43
N PHE A 36 5.51 2.30 -28.15
CA PHE A 36 4.84 2.68 -26.91
C PHE A 36 3.50 1.95 -26.75
N LEU A 37 2.67 1.91 -27.81
CA LEU A 37 1.41 1.17 -27.82
C LEU A 37 1.62 -0.33 -27.52
N LYS A 38 2.56 -0.96 -28.22
CA LYS A 38 2.92 -2.38 -27.99
C LYS A 38 3.44 -2.60 -26.57
N ARG A 39 4.30 -1.71 -26.08
CA ARG A 39 4.87 -1.81 -24.73
C ARG A 39 3.80 -1.65 -23.66
N ASN A 40 2.81 -0.78 -23.84
CA ASN A 40 1.71 -0.63 -22.90
C ASN A 40 0.78 -1.86 -22.91
N GLN A 41 0.58 -2.49 -24.06
CA GLN A 41 -0.13 -3.78 -24.14
C GLN A 41 0.65 -4.89 -23.43
N ILE A 42 1.98 -4.92 -23.60
CA ILE A 42 2.85 -5.92 -22.94
C ILE A 42 3.06 -5.61 -21.45
N LEU A 43 3.04 -4.35 -21.01
CA LEU A 43 3.18 -3.97 -19.60
C LEU A 43 1.91 -4.26 -18.78
N GLU A 44 0.73 -4.33 -19.41
CA GLU A 44 -0.48 -4.89 -18.80
C GLU A 44 -0.26 -6.39 -18.48
N GLU A 45 0.55 -7.08 -19.27
CA GLU A 45 1.03 -8.45 -19.05
C GLU A 45 2.46 -8.42 -18.47
N ASP A 46 2.65 -7.95 -17.23
CA ASP A 46 3.97 -7.82 -16.59
C ASP A 46 4.69 -9.21 -16.52
N GLN A 47 5.29 -9.63 -17.63
CA GLN A 47 6.03 -10.87 -17.76
C GLN A 47 7.35 -10.64 -17.03
N GLY A 48 7.44 -11.20 -15.82
CA GLY A 48 8.70 -11.34 -15.13
C GLY A 48 9.76 -12.01 -16.01
N ASP A 49 10.98 -12.13 -15.47
CA ASP A 49 12.06 -12.89 -16.11
C ASP A 49 11.55 -14.27 -16.59
N PRO A 50 11.62 -14.59 -17.90
CA PRO A 50 10.99 -15.78 -18.47
C PRO A 50 11.47 -17.07 -17.81
N GLN A 51 12.73 -17.10 -17.34
CA GLN A 51 13.27 -18.23 -16.59
C GLN A 51 12.55 -18.42 -15.25
N LYS A 52 12.24 -17.33 -14.53
CA LYS A 52 11.52 -17.38 -13.26
C LYS A 52 10.07 -17.84 -13.47
N ASN A 53 9.44 -17.43 -14.56
CA ASN A 53 8.08 -17.84 -14.89
C ASN A 53 8.03 -19.34 -15.23
N ALA A 54 8.99 -19.86 -15.99
CA ALA A 54 9.11 -21.28 -16.29
C ALA A 54 9.29 -22.13 -15.01
N ILE A 55 10.21 -21.72 -14.13
CA ILE A 55 10.42 -22.40 -12.84
C ILE A 55 9.15 -22.37 -11.98
N GLN A 56 8.43 -21.24 -11.94
CA GLN A 56 7.17 -21.14 -11.20
C GLN A 56 6.12 -22.11 -11.75
N ALA A 57 6.00 -22.24 -13.07
CA ALA A 57 5.08 -23.18 -13.70
C ALA A 57 5.43 -24.65 -13.34
N GLU A 58 6.71 -25.02 -13.45
CA GLU A 58 7.18 -26.37 -13.06
C GLU A 58 6.94 -26.66 -11.56
N MET A 59 7.17 -25.67 -10.69
CA MET A 59 6.92 -25.80 -9.26
C MET A 59 5.42 -26.03 -8.96
N LEU A 60 4.53 -25.29 -9.61
CA LEU A 60 3.08 -25.47 -9.44
C LEU A 60 2.64 -26.87 -9.86
N GLU A 61 3.14 -27.36 -11.00
CA GLU A 61 2.84 -28.72 -11.47
C GLU A 61 3.38 -29.79 -10.50
N LEU A 62 4.59 -29.60 -10.00
CA LEU A 62 5.19 -30.52 -9.02
C LEU A 62 4.40 -30.57 -7.72
N PHE A 63 4.00 -29.42 -7.17
CA PHE A 63 3.25 -29.37 -5.93
C PHE A 63 1.84 -29.96 -6.07
N ASP A 64 1.15 -29.72 -7.19
CA ASP A 64 -0.16 -30.35 -7.44
C ASP A 64 -0.04 -31.89 -7.47
N LYS A 65 1.03 -32.43 -8.07
CA LYS A 65 1.30 -33.88 -8.04
C LYS A 65 1.56 -34.41 -6.62
N LEU A 66 2.34 -33.69 -5.82
CA LEU A 66 2.66 -34.08 -4.44
C LEU A 66 1.44 -33.96 -3.50
N ASP A 67 0.64 -32.92 -3.67
CA ASP A 67 -0.57 -32.68 -2.89
C ASP A 67 -1.60 -33.78 -3.17
N ARG A 68 -1.77 -34.19 -4.43
CA ARG A 68 -2.61 -35.35 -4.79
C ARG A 68 -2.09 -36.66 -4.22
N LEU A 69 -0.77 -36.89 -4.28
CA LEU A 69 -0.14 -38.11 -3.75
C LEU A 69 -0.28 -38.21 -2.22
N SER A 70 -0.25 -37.08 -1.52
CA SER A 70 -0.41 -36.99 -0.06
C SER A 70 -1.88 -36.95 0.40
N SER A 71 -2.84 -37.24 -0.48
CA SER A 71 -4.28 -37.16 -0.17
C SER A 71 -4.70 -35.78 0.37
N LEU A 72 -4.07 -34.73 -0.14
CA LEU A 72 -4.30 -33.33 0.22
C LEU A 72 -3.98 -33.00 1.70
N HIS A 73 -3.18 -33.83 2.37
CA HIS A 73 -2.69 -33.56 3.74
C HIS A 73 -1.37 -32.78 3.74
N PHE A 74 -1.41 -31.53 3.25
CA PHE A 74 -0.24 -30.66 3.19
C PHE A 74 -0.46 -29.35 3.97
N VAL A 75 0.62 -28.59 4.16
CA VAL A 75 0.54 -27.25 4.77
C VAL A 75 0.16 -26.25 3.68
N PRO A 76 -0.98 -25.53 3.81
CA PRO A 76 -1.41 -24.57 2.80
C PRO A 76 -0.33 -23.54 2.47
N HIS A 77 -0.29 -23.13 1.20
CA HIS A 77 0.69 -22.14 0.75
C HIS A 77 0.55 -20.82 1.51
N LYS A 78 1.69 -20.16 1.74
CA LYS A 78 1.72 -18.86 2.43
C LYS A 78 0.94 -17.85 1.60
N TYR A 79 0.05 -17.11 2.26
CA TYR A 79 -0.69 -16.02 1.62
C TYR A 79 0.28 -14.97 1.05
N ILE A 80 0.23 -14.82 -0.27
CA ILE A 80 0.87 -13.74 -1.00
C ILE A 80 -0.25 -12.74 -1.33
N PRO A 81 -0.14 -11.47 -0.92
CA PRO A 81 -1.17 -10.48 -1.24
C PRO A 81 -1.22 -10.25 -2.75
N ALA A 82 -2.26 -10.75 -3.41
CA ALA A 82 -2.55 -10.48 -4.80
C ALA A 82 -3.34 -9.16 -4.93
N SER A 83 -2.93 -8.26 -5.82
CA SER A 83 -3.71 -7.08 -6.17
C SER A 83 -4.67 -7.41 -7.31
N THR A 84 -5.95 -7.61 -7.01
CA THR A 84 -6.99 -7.81 -8.02
C THR A 84 -7.61 -6.47 -8.41
N SER A 85 -7.51 -6.09 -9.68
CA SER A 85 -8.16 -4.87 -10.20
C SER A 85 -9.55 -5.22 -10.73
N ALA A 86 -10.61 -4.79 -10.03
CA ALA A 86 -12.00 -4.98 -10.48
C ALA A 86 -12.46 -3.78 -11.33
N LYS A 87 -13.21 -4.06 -12.40
CA LYS A 87 -13.86 -3.03 -13.25
C LYS A 87 -15.30 -2.79 -12.77
N ASN A 88 -15.82 -1.58 -13.00
CA ASN A 88 -17.23 -1.25 -12.70
C ASN A 88 -18.15 -1.87 -13.77
N ASP A 89 -18.32 -3.18 -13.69
CA ASP A 89 -19.21 -3.97 -14.52
C ASP A 89 -20.46 -4.38 -13.72
N ALA A 90 -21.54 -4.72 -14.41
CA ALA A 90 -22.71 -5.33 -13.80
C ALA A 90 -22.36 -6.74 -13.28
N ALA A 91 -22.88 -7.11 -12.10
CA ALA A 91 -22.64 -8.42 -11.49
C ALA A 91 -23.06 -9.58 -12.40
N SER A 92 -24.10 -9.37 -13.22
CA SER A 92 -24.55 -10.33 -14.25
C SER A 92 -23.45 -10.79 -15.22
N LYS A 93 -22.38 -10.01 -15.44
CA LYS A 93 -21.25 -10.46 -16.30
C LYS A 93 -20.40 -11.56 -15.66
N LEU A 94 -20.38 -11.64 -14.33
CA LEU A 94 -19.67 -12.67 -13.56
C LEU A 94 -20.55 -13.90 -13.34
N GLU A 95 -21.87 -13.73 -13.42
CA GLU A 95 -22.83 -14.83 -13.27
C GLU A 95 -22.71 -15.83 -14.42
N GLU A 96 -23.02 -17.09 -14.12
CA GLU A 96 -23.14 -18.12 -15.13
C GLU A 96 -24.26 -17.76 -16.12
N PRO A 97 -24.09 -17.96 -17.43
CA PRO A 97 -25.13 -17.68 -18.41
C PRO A 97 -26.34 -18.58 -18.19
N GLY A 98 -27.42 -17.99 -17.69
CA GLY A 98 -28.70 -18.65 -17.46
C GLY A 98 -29.87 -17.80 -17.94
N PRO A 99 -31.09 -18.38 -17.97
CA PRO A 99 -32.29 -17.67 -18.41
C PRO A 99 -32.76 -16.58 -17.44
N THR A 100 -32.23 -16.54 -16.22
CA THR A 100 -32.63 -15.58 -15.19
C THR A 100 -31.39 -14.99 -14.52
N VAL A 101 -31.40 -13.66 -14.37
CA VAL A 101 -30.36 -12.90 -13.67
C VAL A 101 -30.69 -12.90 -12.19
N VAL A 102 -29.71 -13.23 -11.34
CA VAL A 102 -29.90 -13.26 -9.89
C VAL A 102 -29.63 -11.88 -9.29
N SER A 103 -28.57 -11.21 -9.73
CA SER A 103 -28.16 -9.90 -9.22
C SER A 103 -28.22 -8.80 -10.27
N THR A 104 -28.90 -7.70 -9.92
CA THR A 104 -28.96 -6.47 -10.73
C THR A 104 -27.94 -5.42 -10.29
N ALA A 105 -27.07 -5.72 -9.31
CA ALA A 105 -26.09 -4.78 -8.78
C ALA A 105 -24.84 -4.67 -9.66
N ASN A 106 -24.01 -3.65 -9.42
CA ASN A 106 -22.67 -3.54 -10.01
C ASN A 106 -21.62 -4.18 -9.10
N LEU A 107 -20.48 -4.58 -9.67
CA LEU A 107 -19.36 -5.18 -8.94
C LEU A 107 -18.68 -4.21 -7.96
N LEU A 108 -18.62 -2.93 -8.34
CA LEU A 108 -17.95 -1.90 -7.56
C LEU A 108 -18.94 -1.20 -6.62
N ALA A 109 -18.56 -1.03 -5.36
CA ALA A 109 -19.40 -0.34 -4.39
C ALA A 109 -19.47 1.18 -4.70
N PRO A 110 -20.54 1.87 -4.30
CA PRO A 110 -20.61 3.33 -4.47
C PRO A 110 -19.44 4.08 -3.85
N GLU A 111 -18.89 3.60 -2.73
CA GLU A 111 -17.73 4.20 -2.05
C GLU A 111 -16.41 4.03 -2.82
N GLU A 112 -16.30 2.99 -3.64
CA GLU A 112 -15.13 2.75 -4.48
C GLU A 112 -15.20 3.59 -5.77
N ILE A 113 -16.41 3.82 -6.30
CA ILE A 113 -16.65 4.74 -7.42
C ILE A 113 -16.51 6.20 -6.95
N CYS A 114 -17.10 6.51 -5.80
CA CYS A 114 -17.19 7.82 -5.20
C CYS A 114 -16.72 7.73 -3.75
N PRO A 115 -15.44 8.04 -3.45
CA PRO A 115 -14.92 7.93 -2.09
C PRO A 115 -15.76 8.78 -1.13
N PRO A 116 -16.01 8.30 0.10
CA PRO A 116 -16.83 9.02 1.05
C PRO A 116 -16.23 10.41 1.28
N ARG A 117 -17.03 11.43 0.97
CA ARG A 117 -16.66 12.84 1.16
C ARG A 117 -16.68 13.13 2.66
N GLY A 118 -15.58 12.80 3.33
CA GLY A 118 -15.49 12.70 4.80
C GLY A 118 -16.26 13.77 5.57
N GLU A 119 -15.72 14.99 5.67
CA GLU A 119 -16.48 16.12 6.22
C GLU A 119 -17.19 16.87 5.09
N ILE A 120 -18.37 17.41 5.39
CA ILE A 120 -19.11 18.32 4.50
C ILE A 120 -18.15 19.42 4.05
N LEU A 121 -18.03 19.63 2.74
CA LEU A 121 -17.13 20.65 2.21
C LEU A 121 -17.71 22.03 2.46
N ILE A 122 -17.26 22.61 3.57
CA ILE A 122 -17.58 23.98 3.95
C ILE A 122 -16.55 24.94 3.34
N GLY A 123 -16.98 25.89 2.52
CA GLY A 123 -16.20 26.96 1.91
C GLY A 123 -15.50 27.87 2.95
N LYS A 124 -14.46 28.59 2.53
CA LYS A 124 -13.65 29.41 3.47
C LYS A 124 -14.45 30.55 4.10
N ASN A 125 -15.39 31.12 3.35
CA ASN A 125 -16.16 32.31 3.73
C ASN A 125 -17.29 31.98 4.72
N GLU A 126 -17.81 30.75 4.67
CA GLU A 126 -18.90 30.27 5.54
C GLU A 126 -18.38 29.63 6.84
N ARG A 127 -17.06 29.50 7.02
CA ARG A 127 -16.47 28.93 8.24
C ARG A 127 -16.51 29.91 9.41
N THR A 128 -17.06 29.45 10.54
CA THR A 128 -16.98 30.21 11.79
C THR A 128 -15.55 30.21 12.38
N LEU A 129 -15.29 31.12 13.32
CA LEU A 129 -14.03 31.16 14.08
C LEU A 129 -13.78 29.84 14.85
N ALA A 130 -14.84 29.24 15.38
CA ALA A 130 -14.77 27.96 16.10
C ALA A 130 -14.36 26.83 15.17
N ASP A 131 -14.93 26.77 13.97
CA ASP A 131 -14.61 25.76 12.96
C ASP A 131 -13.16 25.86 12.50
N ARG A 132 -12.65 27.08 12.28
CA ARG A 132 -11.23 27.31 11.97
C ARG A 132 -10.30 26.78 13.06
N ARG A 133 -10.66 26.98 14.34
CA ARG A 133 -9.91 26.47 15.49
C ARG A 133 -9.95 24.94 15.58
N ARG A 134 -11.12 24.34 15.37
CA ARG A 134 -11.31 22.86 15.35
C ARG A 134 -10.50 22.22 14.23
N HIS A 135 -10.59 22.75 13.01
CA HIS A 135 -9.84 22.29 11.84
C HIS A 135 -8.32 22.35 12.08
N ARG A 136 -7.81 23.45 12.63
CA ARG A 136 -6.39 23.56 12.99
C ARG A 136 -5.95 22.49 13.99
N ARG A 137 -6.73 22.26 15.05
CA ARG A 137 -6.42 21.20 16.05
C ARG A 137 -6.44 19.81 15.41
N LYS A 138 -7.40 19.53 14.51
CA LYS A 138 -7.47 18.28 13.76
C LYS A 138 -6.22 18.08 12.90
N LEU A 139 -5.82 19.08 12.12
CA LEU A 139 -4.60 19.02 11.31
C LEU A 139 -3.34 18.83 12.15
N MET A 140 -3.21 19.53 13.28
CA MET A 140 -2.09 19.33 14.21
C MET A 140 -2.05 17.89 14.75
N ARG A 141 -3.20 17.31 15.10
CA ARG A 141 -3.30 15.92 15.56
C ARG A 141 -2.89 14.94 14.47
N ILE A 142 -3.35 15.14 13.23
CA ILE A 142 -2.99 14.29 12.09
C ILE A 142 -1.49 14.39 11.84
N ARG A 143 -0.93 15.61 11.72
CA ARG A 143 0.50 15.82 11.53
C ARG A 143 1.33 15.19 12.64
N SER A 144 0.89 15.31 13.90
CA SER A 144 1.58 14.68 15.04
C SER A 144 1.61 13.15 14.92
N LYS A 145 0.53 12.53 14.45
CA LYS A 145 0.47 11.08 14.21
C LYS A 145 1.35 10.64 13.04
N GLN A 146 1.47 11.46 12.00
CA GLN A 146 2.33 11.14 10.85
C GLN A 146 3.82 11.33 11.17
N LEU A 147 4.18 12.35 11.97
CA LEU A 147 5.56 12.60 12.39
C LEU A 147 6.04 11.62 13.46
N ASN A 148 5.14 11.21 14.35
CA ASN A 148 5.37 10.15 15.31
C ASN A 148 4.44 8.99 14.96
N PRO A 149 4.70 8.28 13.85
CA PRO A 149 3.97 7.04 13.63
C PRO A 149 4.22 6.16 14.86
N PRO A 150 3.22 5.39 15.33
CA PRO A 150 3.45 4.44 16.41
C PRO A 150 4.63 3.57 15.97
N LYS A 151 5.77 3.72 16.64
CA LYS A 151 6.97 2.93 16.35
C LYS A 151 6.59 1.48 16.62
N LYS A 152 6.37 0.71 15.56
CA LYS A 152 6.27 -0.74 15.64
C LYS A 152 7.71 -1.26 15.74
N GLY A 153 8.30 -1.19 16.93
CA GLY A 153 9.73 -1.43 17.13
C GLY A 153 10.22 -1.05 18.52
N LYS A 154 11.38 -1.58 18.95
CA LYS A 154 12.05 -1.18 20.20
C LYS A 154 12.29 0.33 20.14
N VAL A 155 11.67 1.09 21.05
CA VAL A 155 11.98 2.49 21.23
C VAL A 155 12.85 2.60 22.47
N ASP A 156 14.06 3.13 22.34
CA ASP A 156 14.93 3.34 23.49
C ASP A 156 14.28 4.35 24.43
N GLU A 157 13.57 3.84 25.44
CA GLU A 157 12.80 4.64 26.40
C GLU A 157 13.68 5.63 27.14
N GLN A 158 14.96 5.29 27.38
CA GLN A 158 15.96 6.19 27.95
C GLN A 158 16.25 7.38 27.01
N GLN A 159 16.43 7.13 25.71
CA GLN A 159 16.64 8.21 24.74
C GLN A 159 15.37 9.07 24.59
N MET A 160 14.18 8.47 24.63
CA MET A 160 12.91 9.22 24.64
C MET A 160 12.72 10.03 25.92
N ALA A 161 13.07 9.47 27.09
CA ALA A 161 12.98 10.14 28.38
C ALA A 161 13.97 11.30 28.44
N MET A 162 15.23 11.09 28.01
CA MET A 162 16.21 12.16 27.90
C MET A 162 15.78 13.23 26.89
N ALA A 163 15.28 12.85 25.71
CA ALA A 163 14.75 13.81 24.73
C ALA A 163 13.54 14.60 25.26
N LYS A 164 12.72 14.01 26.13
CA LYS A 164 11.62 14.69 26.81
C LYS A 164 12.13 15.68 27.84
N VAL A 165 13.13 15.28 28.65
CA VAL A 165 13.78 16.16 29.64
C VAL A 165 14.48 17.33 28.96
N THR A 166 15.22 17.08 27.87
CA THR A 166 15.87 18.17 27.11
C THR A 166 14.85 19.12 26.48
N LYS A 167 13.76 18.60 25.91
CA LYS A 167 12.67 19.43 25.41
C LYS A 167 12.00 20.26 26.51
N MET A 168 11.89 19.74 27.74
CA MET A 168 11.36 20.47 28.88
C MET A 168 12.31 21.58 29.36
N ALA A 169 13.61 21.35 29.33
CA ALA A 169 14.64 22.33 29.66
C ALA A 169 14.65 23.53 28.68
N HIS A 170 14.34 23.32 27.40
CA HIS A 170 14.27 24.39 26.40
C HIS A 170 12.97 25.24 26.44
N ARG A 171 12.04 24.97 27.36
CA ARG A 171 10.81 25.79 27.50
C ARG A 171 11.13 27.11 28.24
N PRO A 172 10.50 28.24 27.86
CA PRO A 172 10.71 29.50 28.57
C PRO A 172 10.29 29.38 30.04
N ASN A 173 11.10 29.90 30.95
CA ASN A 173 10.97 29.80 32.41
C ASN A 173 11.05 28.38 33.00
N SER A 174 11.78 27.46 32.36
CA SER A 174 12.02 26.14 32.95
C SER A 174 13.17 26.18 33.99
N ASN A 175 13.01 25.46 35.11
CA ASN A 175 14.02 25.34 36.16
C ASN A 175 15.03 24.19 35.92
N ILE A 176 15.00 23.57 34.73
CA ILE A 176 15.79 22.37 34.41
C ILE A 176 17.01 22.81 33.59
N LYS A 177 18.22 22.62 34.12
CA LYS A 177 19.49 22.92 33.44
C LYS A 177 20.15 21.61 32.99
N ILE A 178 20.47 21.50 31.69
CA ILE A 178 21.22 20.36 31.14
C ILE A 178 22.70 20.67 31.31
N VAL A 179 23.39 19.91 32.16
CA VAL A 179 24.85 19.96 32.27
C VAL A 179 25.43 18.97 31.26
N LYS A 180 26.42 19.41 30.48
CA LYS A 180 27.02 18.68 29.37
C LYS A 180 28.07 17.69 29.85
#